data_AF-A0A3M7MHA4-F1
#
_entry.id   AF-A0A3M7MHA4-F1
#
_cell.length_a   1.000
_cell.length_b   1.000
_cell.length_c   1.000
_cell.angle_alpha   90.00
_cell.angle_beta   90.00
_cell.angle_gamma   90.00
#
_symmetry.space_group_name_H-M   'P 1'
#
loop_
_entity.id
_entity.type
_entity.pdbx_description
1 polymer ?
#
loop_
_entity_poly.entity_id
_entity_poly.type
_entity_poly.pdbx_seq_one_letter_code
_entity_poly.pdbx_strand_id
1 'polypeptide(L)'
;MARPERNMYSNKESTKVNNGLYFKQGTCSDSPSVFQVSAPPIKIDFSLMMPMPEAHVEKKPTCEQLVRKLLSPPPHAFLHGTISMQWVMGLAGMDHFEFREDDERYVLAQGTRLRTHGKALGLPAAYLEWLCGDDEEITSSEQGLCLTPEFFQGLDK
;
A
#
# COMPACT_ATOMS: atom_id res chain seq x y z
N MET A 1 -2.25 -6.13 31.38
CA MET A 1 -0.77 -6.35 31.39
C MET A 1 -0.34 -6.68 29.97
N ALA A 2 0.43 -5.79 29.32
CA ALA A 2 0.88 -5.97 27.94
C ALA A 2 2.18 -6.80 27.91
N ARG A 3 2.25 -7.81 27.03
CA ARG A 3 3.44 -8.67 26.87
C ARG A 3 4.56 -7.91 26.12
N PRO A 4 5.85 -8.11 26.47
CA PRO A 4 6.96 -7.27 26.03
C PRO A 4 7.57 -7.60 24.66
N GLU A 5 6.97 -8.48 23.85
CA GLU A 5 7.63 -9.01 22.64
C GLU A 5 7.51 -8.13 21.38
N ARG A 6 7.03 -6.89 21.50
CA ARG A 6 6.72 -6.06 20.32
C ARG A 6 7.94 -5.45 19.59
N ASN A 7 9.16 -5.59 20.11
CA ASN A 7 10.33 -4.84 19.63
C ASN A 7 11.56 -5.71 19.31
N MET A 8 11.40 -6.84 18.62
CA MET A 8 12.56 -7.64 18.19
C MET A 8 13.29 -7.11 16.94
N TYR A 9 12.78 -6.08 16.26
CA TYR A 9 13.42 -5.50 15.05
C TYR A 9 13.60 -3.98 15.13
N SER A 10 13.99 -3.44 16.30
CA SER A 10 14.44 -2.06 16.37
C SER A 10 15.78 -1.92 15.65
N ASN A 11 15.77 -1.27 14.48
CA ASN A 11 16.97 -0.93 13.72
C ASN A 11 18.01 -0.28 14.66
N LYS A 12 19.23 -0.84 14.71
CA LYS A 12 20.35 -0.35 15.52
C LYS A 12 20.65 1.14 15.30
N GLU A 13 20.36 1.67 14.12
CA GLU A 13 20.55 3.08 13.79
C GLU A 13 19.49 3.98 14.46
N SER A 14 18.26 3.50 14.65
CA SER A 14 17.20 4.23 15.37
C SER A 14 17.55 4.43 16.85
N THR A 15 18.25 3.46 17.46
CA THR A 15 18.69 3.55 18.87
C THR A 15 19.77 4.62 19.07
N LYS A 16 20.65 4.85 18.08
CA LYS A 16 21.66 5.92 18.16
C LYS A 16 21.04 7.32 18.12
N VAL A 17 20.01 7.52 17.29
CA VAL A 17 19.30 8.81 17.20
C VAL A 17 18.55 9.10 18.51
N ASN A 18 17.92 8.08 19.10
CA ASN A 18 17.20 8.24 20.38
C ASN A 18 18.14 8.45 21.58
N ASN A 19 19.35 7.88 21.56
CA ASN A 19 20.34 8.11 22.62
C ASN A 19 20.95 9.53 22.59
N GLY A 20 20.82 10.27 21.48
CA GLY A 20 21.29 11.66 21.37
C GLY A 20 20.39 12.70 22.07
N LEU A 21 19.21 12.31 22.56
CA LEU A 21 18.22 13.21 23.17
C LEU A 21 18.38 13.42 24.68
N TYR A 22 19.41 12.85 25.32
CA TYR A 22 19.75 13.21 26.69
C TYR A 22 20.57 14.50 26.72
N PHE A 23 19.89 15.63 26.58
CA PHE A 23 20.44 16.94 26.92
C PHE A 23 20.63 17.02 28.43
N LYS A 24 21.82 16.64 28.92
CA LYS A 24 22.36 17.18 30.16
C LYS A 24 22.64 18.66 29.95
N GLN A 25 22.00 19.45 30.79
CA GLN A 25 22.20 20.87 31.02
C GLN A 25 23.69 21.19 31.23
N GLY A 26 24.29 22.04 30.38
CA GLY A 26 25.66 22.50 30.59
C GLY A 26 26.38 23.10 29.37
N THR A 27 26.25 24.42 29.23
CA THR A 27 27.26 25.39 28.73
C THR A 27 27.92 25.25 27.35
N CYS A 28 27.59 26.25 26.50
CA CYS A 28 28.49 27.16 25.76
C CYS A 28 29.08 26.74 24.38
N SER A 29 28.76 27.60 23.39
CA SER A 29 29.50 28.00 22.16
C SER A 29 29.89 26.89 21.15
N ASP A 30 29.63 26.95 19.83
CA ASP A 30 29.63 28.12 18.94
C ASP A 30 29.02 27.83 17.55
N SER A 31 28.58 28.91 16.90
CA SER A 31 28.30 29.14 15.47
C SER A 31 27.00 28.61 14.82
N PRO A 32 26.33 29.45 13.99
CA PRO A 32 24.91 29.28 13.69
C PRO A 32 24.65 28.43 12.44
N SER A 33 24.08 27.25 12.65
CA SER A 33 23.39 26.53 11.58
C SER A 33 22.11 27.27 11.19
N VAL A 34 21.70 27.08 9.93
CA VAL A 34 20.57 27.70 9.18
C VAL A 34 19.20 27.66 9.88
N PHE A 35 19.12 27.08 11.07
CA PHE A 35 17.99 27.14 12.00
C PHE A 35 17.93 28.43 12.84
N GLN A 36 18.85 29.39 12.66
CA GLN A 36 18.68 30.75 13.16
C GLN A 36 17.66 31.53 12.31
N VAL A 37 16.40 31.13 12.40
CA VAL A 37 15.29 32.05 12.19
C VAL A 37 14.74 32.30 13.59
N SER A 38 14.88 33.52 14.08
CA SER A 38 14.18 34.02 15.27
C SER A 38 12.68 34.15 15.00
N ALA A 39 12.06 33.06 14.54
CA ALA A 39 10.63 32.90 14.61
C ALA A 39 10.36 32.23 15.97
N PRO A 40 9.37 32.72 16.75
CA PRO A 40 8.94 32.00 17.93
C PRO A 40 8.62 30.55 17.52
N PRO A 41 8.91 29.57 18.38
CA PRO A 41 8.60 28.18 18.08
C PRO A 41 7.13 28.11 17.70
N ILE A 42 6.85 27.83 16.43
CA ILE A 42 5.49 27.62 15.97
C ILE A 42 5.04 26.37 16.71
N LYS A 43 4.25 26.59 17.75
CA LYS A 43 3.61 25.53 18.50
C LYS A 43 2.59 24.95 17.53
N ILE A 44 3.01 23.93 16.79
CA ILE A 44 2.12 23.19 15.90
C ILE A 44 1.11 22.52 16.82
N ASP A 45 -0.02 23.17 16.98
CA ASP A 45 -1.13 22.63 17.72
C ASP A 45 -1.84 21.63 16.82
N PHE A 46 -1.49 20.36 16.97
CA PHE A 46 -2.16 19.27 16.26
C PHE A 46 -3.65 19.15 16.65
N SER A 47 -4.13 19.90 17.66
CA SER A 47 -5.57 20.07 17.93
C SER A 47 -6.29 20.85 16.82
N LEU A 48 -5.57 21.59 15.96
CA LEU A 48 -6.09 22.24 14.75
C LEU A 48 -6.00 21.35 13.51
N MET A 49 -5.43 20.13 13.60
CA MET A 49 -5.72 19.14 12.58
C MET A 49 -7.22 18.89 12.67
N MET A 50 -7.93 19.42 11.68
CA MET A 50 -9.35 19.23 11.50
C MET A 50 -9.72 17.80 11.89
N PRO A 51 -10.78 17.58 12.67
CA PRO A 51 -11.30 16.23 12.83
C PRO A 51 -11.45 15.68 11.41
N MET A 52 -10.73 14.59 11.15
CA MET A 52 -10.88 13.80 9.94
C MET A 52 -12.39 13.69 9.72
N PRO A 53 -12.93 14.10 8.55
CA PRO A 53 -14.37 14.11 8.34
C PRO A 53 -14.88 12.75 8.79
N GLU A 54 -15.86 12.79 9.70
CA GLU A 54 -16.43 11.63 10.39
C GLU A 54 -16.37 10.43 9.47
N ALA A 55 -15.73 9.35 9.93
CA ALA A 55 -15.58 8.12 9.20
C ALA A 55 -16.89 7.82 8.47
N HIS A 56 -16.94 8.18 7.19
CA HIS A 56 -18.01 7.80 6.32
C HIS A 56 -18.02 6.29 6.47
N VAL A 57 -19.16 5.73 6.87
CA VAL A 57 -19.34 4.28 6.88
C VAL A 57 -19.02 3.85 5.45
N GLU A 58 -17.77 3.44 5.22
CA GLU A 58 -17.28 3.06 3.91
C GLU A 58 -18.08 1.81 3.60
N LYS A 59 -19.17 2.00 2.84
CA LYS A 59 -19.88 0.89 2.24
C LYS A 59 -18.83 0.13 1.47
N LYS A 60 -18.54 -1.11 1.90
CA LYS A 60 -17.61 -1.99 1.20
C LYS A 60 -17.89 -1.85 -0.29
N PRO A 61 -16.89 -1.45 -1.10
CA PRO A 61 -17.10 -1.16 -2.50
C PRO A 61 -17.74 -2.38 -3.15
N THR A 62 -18.79 -2.15 -3.93
CA THR A 62 -19.45 -3.25 -4.64
C THR A 62 -18.46 -3.84 -5.65
N CYS A 63 -18.56 -5.14 -5.95
CA CYS A 63 -17.65 -5.80 -6.92
C CYS A 63 -17.56 -5.03 -8.26
N GLU A 64 -18.67 -4.48 -8.74
CA GLU A 64 -18.71 -3.61 -9.93
C GLU A 64 -17.85 -2.35 -9.80
N GLN A 65 -17.89 -1.69 -8.65
CA GLN A 65 -17.08 -0.50 -8.38
C GLN A 65 -15.60 -0.86 -8.27
N LEU A 66 -15.29 -2.03 -7.69
CA LEU A 66 -13.92 -2.56 -7.65
C LEU A 66 -13.40 -2.83 -9.06
N VAL A 67 -14.16 -3.53 -9.89
CA VAL A 67 -13.76 -3.83 -11.29
C VAL A 67 -13.54 -2.55 -12.07
N ARG A 68 -14.44 -1.55 -11.96
CA ARG A 68 -14.23 -0.24 -12.61
C ARG A 68 -12.93 0.43 -12.16
N LYS A 69 -12.62 0.42 -10.86
CA LYS A 69 -11.37 0.98 -10.35
C LYS A 69 -10.14 0.18 -10.79
N LEU A 70 -10.24 -1.15 -10.87
CA LEU A 70 -9.17 -2.03 -11.37
C LEU A 70 -8.88 -1.81 -12.85
N LEU A 71 -9.89 -1.45 -13.64
CA LEU A 71 -9.75 -1.13 -15.06
C LEU A 71 -9.22 0.29 -15.31
N SER A 72 -9.26 1.16 -14.31
CA SER A 72 -8.78 2.55 -14.39
C SER A 72 -7.64 2.82 -13.39
N PRO A 73 -6.51 2.08 -13.47
CA PRO A 73 -5.41 2.23 -12.53
C PRO A 73 -4.72 3.61 -12.67
N PRO A 74 -4.42 4.30 -11.56
CA PRO A 74 -3.64 5.54 -11.59
C PRO A 74 -2.16 5.27 -11.92
N PRO A 75 -1.37 6.30 -12.31
CA PRO A 75 0.04 6.11 -12.70
C PRO A 75 0.92 5.42 -11.64
N HIS A 76 0.64 5.64 -10.35
CA HIS A 76 1.39 5.02 -9.25
C HIS A 76 1.01 3.56 -8.98
N ALA A 77 -0.04 3.04 -9.61
CA ALA A 77 -0.41 1.63 -9.52
C ALA A 77 0.56 0.73 -10.29
N PHE A 78 1.34 1.32 -11.19
CA PHE A 78 2.32 0.61 -12.01
C PHE A 78 3.70 0.69 -11.35
N LEU A 79 4.25 -0.46 -10.98
CA LEU A 79 5.62 -0.59 -10.51
C LEU A 79 6.43 -1.24 -11.63
N HIS A 80 7.54 -0.61 -12.02
CA HIS A 80 8.41 -1.08 -13.10
C HIS A 80 7.68 -1.32 -14.45
N GLY A 81 6.60 -0.58 -14.72
CA GLY A 81 5.85 -0.66 -15.98
C GLY A 81 4.71 -1.70 -16.01
N THR A 82 4.50 -2.44 -14.92
CA THR A 82 3.42 -3.42 -14.79
C THR A 82 2.55 -3.13 -13.57
N ILE A 83 1.30 -3.57 -13.58
CA ILE A 83 0.39 -3.36 -12.45
C ILE A 83 0.93 -4.01 -11.17
N SER A 84 0.84 -3.30 -10.05
CA SER A 84 1.32 -3.76 -8.75
C SER A 84 0.28 -4.60 -8.02
N MET A 85 0.68 -5.80 -7.58
CA MET A 85 -0.17 -6.63 -6.72
C MET A 85 -0.50 -5.92 -5.40
N GLN A 86 0.43 -5.15 -4.84
CA GLN A 86 0.21 -4.38 -3.61
C GLN A 86 -0.88 -3.31 -3.79
N TRP A 87 -0.90 -2.65 -4.95
CA TRP A 87 -1.96 -1.70 -5.27
C TRP A 87 -3.32 -2.40 -5.39
N VAL A 88 -3.37 -3.55 -6.08
CA VAL A 88 -4.60 -4.34 -6.22
C VAL A 88 -5.13 -4.77 -4.85
N MET A 89 -4.27 -5.29 -3.97
CA MET A 89 -4.65 -5.68 -2.62
C MET A 89 -5.12 -4.48 -1.78
N GLY A 90 -4.47 -3.32 -1.92
CA GLY A 90 -4.92 -2.08 -1.26
C GLY A 90 -6.28 -1.61 -1.76
N LEU A 91 -6.62 -1.88 -3.02
CA LEU A 91 -7.90 -1.50 -3.61
C LEU A 91 -9.03 -2.49 -3.28
N ALA A 92 -8.80 -3.78 -3.43
CA ALA A 92 -9.81 -4.81 -3.22
C ALA A 92 -9.97 -5.15 -1.73
N GLY A 93 -8.91 -5.02 -0.94
CA GLY A 93 -8.83 -5.44 0.46
C GLY A 93 -8.06 -6.75 0.60
N MET A 94 -7.16 -6.82 1.58
CA MET A 94 -6.32 -8.00 1.84
C MET A 94 -7.13 -9.26 2.19
N ASP A 95 -8.32 -9.10 2.78
CA ASP A 95 -9.21 -10.22 3.14
C ASP A 95 -9.68 -11.06 1.94
N HIS A 96 -9.51 -10.55 0.73
CA HIS A 96 -9.87 -11.24 -0.51
C HIS A 96 -8.70 -11.99 -1.15
N PHE A 97 -7.52 -11.92 -0.54
CA PHE A 97 -6.31 -12.56 -1.03
C PHE A 97 -5.80 -13.57 0.00
N GLU A 98 -5.30 -14.68 -0.51
CA GLU A 98 -4.61 -15.71 0.23
C GLU A 98 -3.14 -15.71 -0.17
N PHE A 99 -2.25 -15.84 0.81
CA PHE A 99 -0.83 -16.03 0.54
C PHE A 99 -0.58 -17.51 0.31
N ARG A 100 -0.11 -17.85 -0.89
CA ARG A 100 0.32 -19.20 -1.24
C ARG A 100 1.80 -19.34 -0.89
N GLU A 101 2.10 -20.24 0.05
CA GLU A 101 3.46 -20.44 0.54
C GLU A 101 4.39 -21.10 -0.50
N ASP A 102 3.83 -21.86 -1.44
CA ASP A 102 4.60 -22.62 -2.44
C ASP A 102 5.40 -21.74 -3.41
N ASP A 103 4.82 -20.59 -3.81
CA ASP A 103 5.43 -19.62 -4.74
C ASP A 103 5.55 -18.20 -4.15
N GLU A 104 5.32 -18.06 -2.84
CA GLU A 104 5.33 -16.80 -2.08
C GLU A 104 4.47 -15.68 -2.72
N ARG A 105 3.34 -16.05 -3.32
CA ARG A 105 2.46 -15.15 -4.08
C ARG A 105 1.12 -14.92 -3.38
N TYR A 106 0.60 -13.70 -3.53
CA TYR A 106 -0.80 -13.41 -3.21
C TYR A 106 -1.71 -13.77 -4.37
N VAL A 107 -2.71 -14.60 -4.11
CA VAL A 107 -3.72 -15.04 -5.07
C VAL A 107 -5.12 -14.74 -4.57
N LEU A 108 -6.07 -14.53 -5.49
CA LEU A 108 -7.47 -14.32 -5.12
C LEU A 108 -8.06 -15.57 -4.48
N ALA A 109 -8.64 -15.41 -3.28
CA ALA A 109 -9.32 -16.50 -2.59
C ALA A 109 -10.49 -17.06 -3.45
N GLN A 110 -10.68 -18.39 -3.39
CA GLN A 110 -11.59 -19.16 -4.25
C GLN A 110 -13.06 -18.67 -4.19
N GLY A 111 -13.50 -18.16 -3.03
CA GLY A 111 -14.87 -17.69 -2.81
C GLY A 111 -15.14 -16.23 -3.17
N THR A 112 -14.16 -15.50 -3.71
CA THR A 112 -14.33 -14.05 -3.91
C THR A 112 -15.25 -13.73 -5.08
N ARG A 113 -16.05 -12.68 -4.91
CA ARG A 113 -16.89 -12.16 -6.00
C ARG A 113 -16.07 -11.66 -7.18
N LEU A 114 -14.84 -11.19 -6.95
CA LEU A 114 -13.95 -10.77 -8.01
C LEU A 114 -13.50 -11.95 -8.87
N ARG A 115 -13.17 -13.09 -8.25
CA ARG A 115 -12.82 -14.32 -8.95
C ARG A 115 -13.98 -14.90 -9.74
N THR A 116 -15.18 -14.94 -9.14
CA THR A 116 -16.37 -15.58 -9.74
C THR A 116 -17.14 -14.69 -10.72
N HIS A 117 -17.15 -13.37 -10.53
CA HIS A 117 -17.93 -12.44 -11.35
C HIS A 117 -17.08 -11.42 -12.11
N GLY A 118 -15.77 -11.33 -11.85
CA GLY A 118 -14.89 -10.35 -12.49
C GLY A 118 -14.97 -10.38 -14.01
N LYS A 119 -14.95 -11.58 -14.61
CA LYS A 119 -15.09 -11.77 -16.06
C LYS A 119 -16.43 -11.25 -16.60
N ALA A 120 -17.53 -11.54 -15.90
CA ALA A 120 -18.87 -11.08 -16.27
C ALA A 120 -19.01 -9.55 -16.14
N LEU A 121 -18.20 -8.94 -15.27
CA LEU A 121 -18.15 -7.50 -15.04
C LEU A 121 -17.15 -6.77 -15.96
N GLY A 122 -16.53 -7.49 -16.91
CA GLY A 122 -15.63 -6.91 -17.90
C GLY A 122 -14.14 -6.93 -17.52
N LEU A 123 -13.76 -7.63 -16.45
CA LEU A 123 -12.35 -7.82 -16.13
C LEU A 123 -11.69 -8.72 -17.20
N PRO A 124 -10.59 -8.29 -17.84
CA PRO A 124 -9.91 -9.07 -18.87
C PRO A 124 -9.43 -10.42 -18.35
N ALA A 125 -9.49 -11.45 -19.20
CA ALA A 125 -9.09 -12.81 -18.84
C ALA A 125 -7.64 -12.88 -18.33
N ALA A 126 -6.70 -12.26 -19.05
CA ALA A 126 -5.28 -12.22 -18.64
C ALA A 126 -5.09 -11.57 -17.26
N TYR A 127 -5.87 -10.52 -16.96
CA TYR A 127 -5.79 -9.88 -15.64
C TYR A 127 -6.39 -10.78 -14.55
N LEU A 128 -7.52 -11.43 -14.83
CA LEU A 128 -8.14 -12.37 -13.89
C LEU A 128 -7.25 -13.59 -13.64
N GLU A 129 -6.62 -14.16 -14.67
CA GLU A 129 -5.67 -15.28 -14.58
C GLU A 129 -4.47 -14.90 -13.71
N TRP A 130 -3.91 -13.71 -13.94
CA TRP A 130 -2.84 -13.18 -13.09
C TRP A 130 -3.28 -12.97 -11.63
N LEU A 131 -4.53 -12.61 -11.37
CA LEU A 131 -5.03 -12.49 -9.98
C LEU A 131 -5.31 -13.84 -9.34
N CYS A 132 -5.74 -14.85 -10.11
CA CYS A 132 -6.05 -16.18 -9.58
C CYS A 132 -4.80 -17.02 -9.36
N GLY A 133 -3.79 -16.89 -10.23
CA GLY A 133 -2.53 -17.63 -10.12
C GLY A 133 -2.70 -19.14 -10.19
N ASP A 134 -3.72 -19.63 -10.90
CA ASP A 134 -4.10 -21.06 -10.94
C ASP A 134 -3.05 -21.96 -11.58
N ASP A 135 -2.16 -21.38 -12.38
CA ASP A 135 -1.00 -22.05 -12.93
C ASP A 135 0.22 -21.79 -12.03
N GLU A 136 0.67 -22.83 -11.33
CA GLU A 136 1.84 -22.81 -10.44
C GLU A 136 3.17 -22.89 -11.22
N GLU A 137 3.14 -23.31 -12.49
CA GLU A 137 4.36 -23.38 -13.32
C GLU A 137 4.80 -21.99 -13.81
N ILE A 138 3.90 -21.00 -13.74
CA ILE A 138 4.15 -19.65 -14.25
C ILE A 138 4.19 -18.63 -13.11
N THR A 139 5.27 -17.85 -13.06
CA THR A 139 5.45 -16.83 -12.03
C THR A 139 4.48 -15.65 -12.20
N SER A 140 4.24 -14.92 -11.10
CA SER A 140 3.44 -13.69 -11.13
C SER A 140 4.01 -12.66 -12.09
N SER A 141 5.33 -12.56 -12.17
CA SER A 141 6.01 -11.63 -13.07
C SER A 141 5.71 -11.99 -14.52
N GLU A 142 5.84 -13.26 -14.91
CA GLU A 142 5.63 -13.72 -16.29
C GLU A 142 4.19 -13.51 -16.77
N GLN A 143 3.19 -13.89 -15.95
CA GLN A 143 1.78 -13.62 -16.27
C GLN A 143 1.48 -12.11 -16.29
N GLY A 144 2.15 -11.34 -15.43
CA GLY A 144 1.94 -9.91 -15.25
C GLY A 144 2.59 -9.02 -16.30
N LEU A 145 3.50 -9.55 -17.14
CA LEU A 145 4.25 -8.79 -18.15
C LEU A 145 3.36 -8.01 -19.12
N CYS A 146 2.16 -8.53 -19.41
CA CYS A 146 1.22 -7.90 -20.32
C CYS A 146 0.32 -6.84 -19.66
N LEU A 147 0.35 -6.70 -18.33
CA LEU A 147 -0.50 -5.78 -17.57
C LEU A 147 0.14 -4.40 -17.44
N THR A 148 0.48 -3.79 -18.59
CA THR A 148 1.14 -2.48 -18.70
C THR A 148 0.11 -1.34 -18.81
N PRO A 149 0.51 -0.06 -18.64
CA PRO A 149 -0.40 1.06 -18.85
C PRO A 149 -1.11 1.04 -20.21
N GLU A 150 -0.42 0.62 -21.27
CA GLU A 150 -0.94 0.52 -22.63
C GLU A 150 -2.05 -0.54 -22.74
N PHE A 151 -1.92 -1.65 -22.02
CA PHE A 151 -2.96 -2.67 -21.93
C PHE A 151 -4.26 -2.07 -21.39
N PHE A 152 -4.20 -1.29 -20.30
CA PHE A 152 -5.38 -0.68 -19.71
C PHE A 152 -5.96 0.46 -20.58
N GLN A 153 -5.12 1.28 -21.21
CA GLN A 153 -5.59 2.31 -22.15
C GLN A 153 -6.31 1.72 -23.37
N GLY A 154 -5.97 0.48 -23.75
CA GLY A 154 -6.64 -0.24 -24.83
C GLY A 154 -8.06 -0.69 -24.50
N LEU A 155 -8.44 -0.72 -23.22
CA LEU A 155 -9.76 -1.18 -22.75
C LEU A 155 -10.82 -0.06 -22.73
N ASP A 156 -10.39 1.20 -22.76
CA ASP A 156 -11.27 2.39 -22.74
C ASP A 156 -11.84 2.77 -24.13
N LYS A 157 -11.70 1.89 -25.15
CA LYS A 157 -12.10 2.14 -26.54
C LYS A 157 -13.35 1.38 -26.97
#